data_AF-A0AB39HJH4-F1
#
_entry.id   AF-A0AB39HJH4-F1
#
_cell.length_a   1.000
_cell.length_b   1.000
_cell.length_c   1.000
_cell.angle_alpha   90.00
_cell.angle_beta   90.00
_cell.angle_gamma   90.00
#
_symmetry.space_group_name_H-M   'P 1'
#
loop_
_entity.id
_entity.type
_entity.pdbx_description
1 polymer ?
#
loop_
_entity_poly.entity_id
_entity_poly.type
_entity_poly.pdbx_seq_one_letter_code
_entity_poly.pdbx_strand_id
1 'polypeptide(L)'
;MFIESLKEQLQRNKRLFIGEETAFQASIMVPLVEVDNEWHVLFQVRSLTLRKQPGDISFPGGRIDSSDSTPLAAAIRETHEELGIDPTDIEVIGEISPYISTPSFVVYPFVAKLDQKKIIINKDEVEKVFTIPLPWLLQCEPSKHIVEIHPQPAEDFPFEKIMNGKNYQWRNRALEEYFYDYDTYTIWGLTARILKHFIEIIKTEKDGNFPF
;
A
#
# COMPACT_ATOMS: atom_id res chain seq x y z
N MET A 1 36.15 12.97 19.22
CA MET A 1 34.85 13.09 19.91
C MET A 1 33.70 13.42 18.95
N PHE A 2 33.79 14.45 18.10
CA PHE A 2 32.70 14.76 17.13
C PHE A 2 32.31 13.60 16.22
N ILE A 3 33.27 12.95 15.55
CA ILE A 3 32.98 11.87 14.60
C ILE A 3 32.30 10.66 15.26
N GLU A 4 32.72 10.28 16.47
CA GLU A 4 32.08 9.17 17.21
C GLU A 4 30.67 9.52 17.66
N SER A 5 30.45 10.74 18.17
CA SER A 5 29.10 11.22 18.49
C SER A 5 28.20 11.29 17.25
N LEU A 6 28.74 11.70 16.11
CA LEU A 6 28.01 11.72 14.85
C LEU A 6 27.63 10.30 14.40
N LYS A 7 28.53 9.32 14.53
CA LYS A 7 28.22 7.91 14.21
C LYS A 7 27.04 7.39 15.06
N GLU A 8 27.07 7.65 16.36
CA GLU A 8 25.98 7.27 17.27
C GLU A 8 24.66 7.95 16.88
N GLN A 9 24.71 9.25 16.57
CA GLN A 9 23.53 10.01 16.13
C GLN A 9 22.96 9.49 14.81
N LEU A 10 23.81 9.17 13.83
CA LEU A 10 23.38 8.64 12.53
C LEU A 10 22.76 7.25 12.66
N GLN A 11 23.26 6.40 13.57
CA GLN A 11 22.67 5.08 13.84
C GLN A 11 21.32 5.20 14.53
N ARG A 12 21.22 6.06 15.56
CA ARG A 12 19.99 6.23 16.35
C ARG A 12 18.86 6.88 15.57
N ASN A 13 19.18 7.79 14.64
CA ASN A 13 18.18 8.54 13.87
C ASN A 13 18.03 8.01 12.43
N LYS A 14 18.44 6.76 12.17
CA LYS A 14 18.29 6.17 10.85
C LYS A 14 16.80 5.98 10.54
N ARG A 15 16.33 6.72 9.54
CA ARG A 15 14.98 6.63 8.96
C ARG A 15 15.00 5.73 7.73
N LEU A 16 13.83 5.26 7.32
CA LEU A 16 13.70 4.46 6.11
C LEU A 16 14.11 5.27 4.87
N PHE A 17 13.69 6.54 4.82
CA PHE A 17 14.04 7.52 3.78
C PHE A 17 14.04 8.94 4.36
N ILE A 18 14.66 9.87 3.65
CA ILE A 18 14.68 11.29 4.05
C ILE A 18 13.28 11.89 3.86
N GLY A 19 12.72 12.48 4.92
CA GLY A 19 11.38 13.07 4.92
C GLY A 19 10.28 12.19 5.51
N GLU A 20 10.62 10.97 5.97
CA GLU A 20 9.70 10.03 6.62
C GLU A 20 8.89 10.68 7.75
N GLU A 21 9.52 11.55 8.54
CA GLU A 21 8.92 12.27 9.67
C GLU A 21 7.84 13.29 9.27
N THR A 22 7.87 13.76 8.02
CA THR A 22 6.88 14.69 7.45
C THR A 22 5.95 14.02 6.46
N ALA A 23 6.25 12.78 6.08
CA ALA A 23 5.44 12.03 5.14
C ALA A 23 4.09 11.69 5.76
N PHE A 24 3.05 11.72 4.93
CA PHE A 24 1.84 11.01 5.28
C PHE A 24 2.17 9.51 5.33
N GLN A 25 1.87 8.87 6.47
CA GLN A 25 2.14 7.45 6.68
C GLN A 25 0.81 6.71 6.75
N ALA A 26 0.69 5.64 5.98
CA ALA A 26 -0.44 4.73 6.02
C ALA A 26 0.03 3.29 6.22
N SER A 27 -0.82 2.46 6.78
CA SER A 27 -0.60 1.03 6.89
C SER A 27 -1.78 0.28 6.29
N ILE A 28 -1.51 -0.82 5.60
CA ILE A 28 -2.54 -1.66 4.99
C ILE A 28 -2.31 -3.13 5.30
N MET A 29 -3.38 -3.90 5.22
CA MET A 29 -3.35 -5.36 5.34
C MET A 29 -3.70 -6.00 4.00
N VAL A 30 -2.81 -6.84 3.46
CA VAL A 30 -3.05 -7.75 2.35
C VAL A 30 -3.64 -9.04 2.94
N PRO A 31 -4.97 -9.24 2.88
CA PRO A 31 -5.59 -10.32 3.63
C PRO A 31 -5.71 -11.57 2.78
N LEU A 32 -5.21 -12.68 3.32
CA LEU A 32 -5.38 -14.02 2.76
C LEU A 32 -6.54 -14.72 3.46
N VAL A 33 -7.46 -15.26 2.68
CA VAL A 33 -8.63 -16.01 3.18
C VAL A 33 -8.78 -17.31 2.40
N GLU A 34 -9.32 -18.34 3.05
CA GLU A 34 -9.66 -19.60 2.38
C GLU A 34 -11.12 -19.56 1.90
N VAL A 35 -11.34 -19.83 0.62
CA VAL A 35 -12.67 -19.97 -0.01
C VAL A 35 -12.68 -21.31 -0.73
N ASP A 36 -13.63 -22.19 -0.39
CA ASP A 36 -13.77 -23.51 -1.01
C ASP A 36 -12.46 -24.34 -1.09
N ASN A 37 -11.64 -24.26 -0.03
CA ASN A 37 -10.30 -24.87 0.11
C ASN A 37 -9.20 -24.29 -0.82
N GLU A 38 -9.41 -23.10 -1.39
CA GLU A 38 -8.42 -22.36 -2.16
C GLU A 38 -8.05 -21.05 -1.45
N TRP A 39 -6.78 -20.64 -1.55
CA TRP A 39 -6.33 -19.35 -1.02
C TRP A 39 -6.72 -18.21 -1.93
N HIS A 40 -7.32 -17.18 -1.36
CA HIS A 40 -7.70 -15.96 -2.06
C HIS A 40 -7.08 -14.73 -1.38
N VAL A 41 -6.92 -13.66 -2.17
CA VAL A 41 -6.66 -12.32 -1.64
C VAL A 41 -7.99 -11.58 -1.51
N LEU A 42 -8.27 -11.03 -0.33
CA LEU A 42 -9.48 -10.25 -0.06
C LEU A 42 -9.26 -8.76 -0.35
N PHE A 43 -10.27 -8.16 -0.98
CA PHE A 43 -10.33 -6.73 -1.26
C PHE A 43 -11.64 -6.14 -0.74
N GLN A 44 -11.64 -4.83 -0.52
CA GLN A 44 -12.83 -4.06 -0.21
C GLN A 44 -13.11 -3.01 -1.27
N VAL A 45 -14.38 -2.72 -1.48
CA VAL A 45 -14.84 -1.54 -2.20
C VAL A 45 -15.14 -0.46 -1.17
N ARG A 46 -14.43 0.66 -1.27
CA ARG A 46 -14.60 1.80 -0.37
C ARG A 46 -16.01 2.38 -0.50
N SER A 47 -16.62 2.74 0.63
CA SER A 47 -17.95 3.35 0.66
C SER A 47 -18.02 4.58 -0.25
N LEU A 48 -19.14 4.72 -0.96
CA LEU A 48 -19.39 5.84 -1.86
C LEU A 48 -19.55 7.18 -1.12
N THR A 49 -19.78 7.15 0.19
CA THR A 49 -19.96 8.35 1.02
C THR A 49 -18.64 8.92 1.54
N LEU A 50 -17.51 8.26 1.27
CA LEU A 50 -16.20 8.72 1.74
C LEU A 50 -15.71 9.96 0.98
N ARG A 51 -15.04 10.86 1.70
CA ARG A 51 -14.48 12.09 1.11
C ARG A 51 -13.35 11.84 0.12
N LYS A 52 -12.61 10.73 0.29
CA LYS A 52 -11.46 10.36 -0.54
C LYS A 52 -11.70 9.01 -1.17
N GLN A 53 -11.51 8.95 -2.49
CA GLN A 53 -11.55 7.72 -3.28
C GLN A 53 -12.82 6.89 -3.05
N PRO A 54 -14.02 7.49 -3.17
CA PRO A 54 -15.27 6.75 -3.02
C PRO A 54 -15.40 5.69 -4.13
N GLY A 55 -15.71 4.46 -3.76
CA GLY A 55 -15.88 3.34 -4.70
C GLY A 55 -14.59 2.71 -5.21
N ASP A 56 -13.41 3.24 -4.86
CA ASP A 56 -12.14 2.61 -5.23
C ASP A 56 -12.01 1.25 -4.53
N ILE A 57 -11.35 0.32 -5.22
CA ILE A 57 -10.98 -0.97 -4.67
C ILE A 57 -9.68 -0.82 -3.90
N SER A 58 -9.66 -1.26 -2.64
CA SER A 58 -8.47 -1.20 -1.81
C SER A 58 -8.26 -2.46 -0.99
N PHE A 59 -7.07 -2.56 -0.41
CA PHE A 59 -6.87 -3.35 0.79
C PHE A 59 -7.47 -2.60 1.99
N PRO A 60 -7.85 -3.30 3.07
CA PRO A 60 -8.15 -2.64 4.33
C PRO A 60 -6.92 -1.92 4.88
N GLY A 61 -7.13 -0.77 5.49
CA GLY A 61 -6.07 0.08 6.00
C GLY A 61 -6.28 1.57 5.82
N GLY A 62 -5.44 2.34 6.49
CA GLY A 62 -5.61 3.77 6.58
C GLY A 62 -4.39 4.46 7.16
N ARG A 63 -4.61 5.65 7.70
CA ARG A 63 -3.55 6.51 8.21
C ARG A 63 -3.00 5.92 9.52
N ILE A 64 -1.69 6.00 9.72
CA ILE A 64 -1.09 5.76 11.04
C ILE A 64 -1.40 6.96 11.95
N ASP A 65 -2.11 6.73 13.06
CA ASP A 65 -2.37 7.74 14.08
C ASP A 65 -1.19 7.84 15.05
N SER A 66 -1.06 9.00 15.67
CA SER A 66 -0.20 9.24 16.83
C SER A 66 -0.42 8.28 18.01
N SER A 67 -1.62 7.68 18.12
CA SER A 67 -1.91 6.65 19.13
C SER A 67 -1.43 5.25 18.76
N ASP A 68 -1.12 5.00 17.48
CA ASP A 68 -0.66 3.69 17.03
C ASP A 68 0.81 3.49 17.46
N SER A 69 1.06 2.42 18.21
CA SER A 69 2.40 2.12 18.75
C SER A 69 3.40 1.70 17.66
N THR A 70 2.90 1.16 16.55
CA THR A 70 3.67 0.68 15.40
C THR A 70 2.84 0.78 14.12
N PRO A 71 3.47 0.75 12.93
CA PRO A 71 2.73 0.64 11.67
C PRO A 71 1.81 -0.60 11.59
N LEU A 72 2.23 -1.73 12.19
CA LEU A 72 1.40 -2.93 12.25
C LEU A 72 0.14 -2.71 13.11
N ALA A 73 0.26 -2.01 14.23
CA ALA A 73 -0.89 -1.68 15.08
C ALA A 73 -1.94 -0.88 14.32
N ALA A 74 -1.52 0.06 13.47
CA ALA A 74 -2.43 0.80 12.60
C ALA A 74 -3.13 -0.11 11.58
N ALA A 75 -2.41 -1.02 10.91
CA ALA A 75 -3.02 -1.96 9.97
C ALA A 75 -4.08 -2.86 10.65
N ILE A 76 -3.79 -3.35 11.85
CA ILE A 76 -4.71 -4.17 12.65
C ILE A 76 -5.95 -3.37 13.05
N ARG A 77 -5.76 -2.15 13.57
CA ARG A 77 -6.87 -1.26 13.97
C ARG A 77 -7.79 -0.96 12.80
N GLU A 78 -7.24 -0.50 11.68
CA GLU A 78 -8.03 -0.16 10.49
C GLU A 78 -8.74 -1.39 9.92
N THR A 79 -8.07 -2.56 9.88
CA THR A 79 -8.72 -3.82 9.44
C THR A 79 -9.88 -4.21 10.37
N HIS A 80 -9.74 -4.00 11.68
CA HIS A 80 -10.82 -4.21 12.63
C HIS A 80 -11.98 -3.22 12.40
N GLU A 81 -11.68 -1.92 12.25
CA GLU A 81 -12.68 -0.86 12.03
C GLU A 81 -13.46 -1.05 10.72
N GLU A 82 -12.78 -1.44 9.64
CA GLU A 82 -13.38 -1.59 8.31
C GLU A 82 -14.09 -2.95 8.12
N LEU A 83 -13.49 -4.05 8.57
CA LEU A 83 -13.98 -5.41 8.33
C LEU A 83 -14.68 -6.05 9.54
N GLY A 84 -14.67 -5.41 10.71
CA GLY A 84 -15.29 -5.90 11.94
C GLY A 84 -14.62 -7.13 12.54
N ILE A 85 -13.46 -7.55 12.03
CA ILE A 85 -12.72 -8.71 12.53
C ILE A 85 -12.10 -8.36 13.88
N ASP A 86 -12.23 -9.24 14.87
CA ASP A 86 -11.54 -9.10 16.15
C ASP A 86 -10.02 -9.11 15.93
N PRO A 87 -9.25 -8.17 16.49
CA PRO A 87 -7.80 -8.15 16.36
C PRO A 87 -7.09 -9.47 16.71
N THR A 88 -7.67 -10.28 17.61
CA THR A 88 -7.13 -11.59 17.99
C THR A 88 -7.29 -12.67 16.91
N ASP A 89 -8.15 -12.44 15.92
CA ASP A 89 -8.39 -13.32 14.77
C ASP A 89 -7.54 -12.92 13.54
N ILE A 90 -6.70 -11.90 13.66
CA ILE A 90 -5.77 -11.46 12.61
C ILE A 90 -4.43 -12.16 12.78
N GLU A 91 -4.20 -13.22 12.02
CA GLU A 91 -2.94 -13.97 12.04
C GLU A 91 -1.92 -13.34 11.08
N VAL A 92 -1.07 -12.46 11.60
CA VAL A 92 -0.03 -11.78 10.80
C VAL A 92 1.05 -12.77 10.38
N ILE A 93 1.27 -12.89 9.07
CA ILE A 93 2.26 -13.77 8.45
C ILE A 93 3.60 -13.06 8.30
N GLY A 94 3.57 -11.79 7.91
CA GLY A 94 4.79 -11.01 7.70
C GLY A 94 4.52 -9.62 7.13
N GLU A 95 5.60 -8.90 6.83
CA GLU A 95 5.58 -7.56 6.24
C GLU A 95 6.15 -7.57 4.83
N ILE A 96 5.63 -6.69 3.98
CA ILE A 96 6.17 -6.39 2.66
C ILE A 96 7.01 -5.12 2.78
N SER A 97 8.03 -4.97 1.91
CA SER A 97 8.81 -3.74 1.85
C SER A 97 7.89 -2.50 1.75
N PRO A 98 8.16 -1.41 2.51
CA PRO A 98 7.32 -0.23 2.45
C PRO A 98 7.27 0.38 1.05
N TYR A 99 6.08 0.78 0.62
CA TYR A 99 5.86 1.41 -0.67
C TYR A 99 5.95 2.92 -0.55
N ILE A 100 7.00 3.51 -1.11
CA ILE A 100 7.19 4.97 -1.17
C ILE A 100 6.54 5.49 -2.45
N SER A 101 5.30 5.97 -2.35
CA SER A 101 4.57 6.53 -3.49
C SER A 101 5.17 7.85 -3.96
N THR A 102 5.50 8.72 -2.99
CA THR A 102 6.17 10.02 -3.21
C THR A 102 7.05 10.33 -2.00
N PRO A 103 7.96 11.32 -2.05
CA PRO A 103 8.74 11.73 -0.87
C PRO A 103 7.90 12.15 0.34
N SER A 104 6.61 12.45 0.15
CA SER A 104 5.67 12.84 1.20
C SER A 104 4.60 11.80 1.49
N PHE A 105 4.69 10.58 0.94
CA PHE A 105 3.70 9.52 1.16
C PHE A 105 4.33 8.12 1.12
N VAL A 106 4.23 7.42 2.24
CA VAL A 106 4.67 6.02 2.41
C VAL A 106 3.52 5.14 2.91
N VAL A 107 3.50 3.90 2.44
CA VAL A 107 2.58 2.85 2.88
C VAL A 107 3.36 1.66 3.42
N TYR A 108 2.97 1.14 4.59
CA TYR A 108 3.53 -0.06 5.22
C TYR A 108 2.55 -1.24 5.05
N PRO A 109 2.82 -2.20 4.14
CA PRO A 109 1.93 -3.32 3.88
C PRO A 109 2.28 -4.53 4.76
N PHE A 110 1.27 -5.15 5.36
CA PHE A 110 1.37 -6.40 6.11
C PHE A 110 0.53 -7.48 5.46
N VAL A 111 0.94 -8.74 5.56
CA VAL A 111 0.16 -9.89 5.08
C VAL A 111 -0.37 -10.63 6.29
N ALA A 112 -1.67 -10.93 6.30
CA ALA A 112 -2.29 -11.71 7.36
C ALA A 112 -3.30 -12.70 6.81
N LYS A 113 -3.46 -13.83 7.51
CA LYS A 113 -4.57 -14.75 7.32
C LYS A 113 -5.77 -14.26 8.13
N LEU A 114 -6.93 -14.21 7.50
CA LEU A 114 -8.22 -13.88 8.11
C LEU A 114 -9.24 -15.00 7.89
N ASP A 115 -10.24 -15.10 8.76
CA ASP A 115 -11.42 -15.95 8.54
C ASP A 115 -12.55 -15.10 7.93
N GLN A 116 -12.84 -15.31 6.66
CA GLN A 116 -13.89 -14.57 5.94
C GLN A 116 -15.26 -14.69 6.63
N LYS A 117 -15.55 -15.78 7.33
CA LYS A 117 -16.85 -16.00 8.00
C LYS A 117 -17.06 -15.07 9.19
N LYS A 118 -15.99 -14.45 9.71
CA LYS A 118 -16.03 -13.51 10.82
C LYS A 118 -16.13 -12.05 10.38
N ILE A 119 -16.10 -11.78 9.07
CA ILE A 119 -16.17 -10.42 8.54
C ILE A 119 -17.58 -9.85 8.72
N ILE A 120 -17.66 -8.69 9.37
CA ILE A 120 -18.85 -7.88 9.49
C ILE A 120 -18.43 -6.45 9.11
N ILE A 121 -18.59 -6.10 7.85
CA ILE A 121 -18.11 -4.82 7.33
C ILE A 121 -18.79 -3.62 8.00
N ASN A 122 -18.01 -2.58 8.26
CA ASN A 122 -18.53 -1.27 8.62
C ASN A 122 -19.00 -0.54 7.35
N LYS A 123 -20.32 -0.38 7.20
CA LYS A 123 -20.94 0.24 6.01
C LYS A 123 -20.64 1.73 5.84
N ASP A 124 -20.19 2.41 6.88
CA ASP A 124 -19.79 3.82 6.77
C ASP A 124 -18.49 3.96 5.96
N GLU A 125 -17.67 2.89 5.91
CA GLU A 125 -16.34 2.89 5.29
C GLU A 125 -16.22 1.91 4.13
N VAL A 126 -16.95 0.79 4.19
CA VAL A 126 -16.86 -0.31 3.24
C VAL A 126 -18.22 -0.62 2.63
N GLU A 127 -18.32 -0.52 1.31
CA GLU A 127 -19.54 -0.89 0.58
C GLU A 127 -19.70 -2.41 0.52
N LYS A 128 -18.64 -3.12 0.12
CA LYS A 128 -18.63 -4.59 0.01
C LYS A 128 -17.21 -5.13 0.01
N VAL A 129 -17.09 -6.42 0.30
CA VAL A 129 -15.86 -7.19 0.12
C VAL A 129 -16.02 -8.20 -1.00
N PHE A 130 -14.91 -8.54 -1.63
CA PHE A 130 -14.82 -9.63 -2.59
C PHE A 130 -13.41 -10.24 -2.51
N THR A 131 -13.22 -11.40 -3.13
CA THR A 131 -11.94 -12.09 -3.09
C THR A 131 -11.53 -12.48 -4.51
N ILE A 132 -10.23 -12.58 -4.75
CA ILE A 132 -9.68 -13.11 -6.01
C ILE A 132 -8.82 -14.33 -5.68
N PRO A 133 -9.02 -15.47 -6.37
CA PRO A 133 -8.17 -16.64 -6.21
C PRO A 133 -6.69 -16.30 -6.38
N LEU A 134 -5.87 -16.72 -5.42
CA LEU A 134 -4.42 -16.56 -5.51
C LEU A 134 -3.83 -17.30 -6.72
N PRO A 135 -4.29 -18.52 -7.09
CA PRO A 135 -3.84 -19.18 -8.32
C PRO A 135 -4.13 -18.37 -9.59
N TRP A 136 -5.29 -17.70 -9.66
CA TRP A 136 -5.60 -16.78 -10.75
C TRP A 136 -4.65 -15.59 -10.77
N LEU A 137 -4.43 -14.93 -9.62
CA LEU A 137 -3.50 -13.79 -9.51
C LEU A 137 -2.06 -14.16 -9.90
N LEU A 138 -1.63 -15.38 -9.57
CA LEU A 138 -0.31 -15.90 -9.94
C LEU A 138 -0.17 -16.14 -11.44
N GLN A 139 -1.26 -16.40 -12.16
CA GLN A 139 -1.24 -16.60 -13.62
C GLN A 139 -1.57 -15.32 -14.40
N CYS A 140 -2.22 -14.35 -13.75
CA CYS A 140 -2.60 -13.08 -14.36
C CYS A 140 -1.36 -12.23 -14.70
N GLU A 141 -1.33 -11.73 -15.94
CA GLU A 141 -0.46 -10.64 -16.34
C GLU A 141 -1.28 -9.34 -16.38
N PRO A 142 -1.08 -8.41 -15.43
CA PRO A 142 -1.85 -7.17 -15.40
C PRO A 142 -1.49 -6.28 -16.59
N SER A 143 -2.48 -5.54 -17.10
CA SER A 143 -2.18 -4.52 -18.12
C SER A 143 -1.37 -3.38 -17.49
N LYS A 144 -0.45 -2.81 -18.27
CA LYS A 144 0.46 -1.74 -17.82
C LYS A 144 0.31 -0.52 -18.70
N HIS A 145 0.09 0.62 -18.07
CA HIS A 145 -0.03 1.92 -18.74
C HIS A 145 0.92 2.93 -18.11
N ILE A 146 1.46 3.84 -18.92
CA ILE A 146 2.39 4.87 -18.46
C ILE A 146 1.63 6.18 -18.26
N VAL A 147 1.76 6.77 -17.08
CA VAL A 147 1.26 8.10 -16.75
C VAL A 147 2.44 9.07 -16.68
N GLU A 148 2.47 10.05 -17.57
CA GLU A 148 3.49 11.10 -17.55
C GLU A 148 3.19 12.13 -16.46
N ILE A 149 4.23 12.50 -15.71
CA ILE A 149 4.18 13.52 -14.66
C ILE A 149 5.11 14.65 -15.06
N HIS A 150 4.52 15.82 -15.27
CA HIS A 150 5.22 17.06 -15.58
C HIS A 150 5.28 17.94 -14.33
N PRO A 151 6.49 18.30 -13.85
CA PRO A 151 6.61 19.27 -12.77
C PRO A 151 6.07 20.63 -13.19
N GLN A 152 5.20 21.19 -12.35
CA GLN A 152 4.70 22.56 -12.50
C GLN A 152 5.02 23.34 -11.22
N PRO A 153 6.10 24.13 -11.21
CA PRO A 153 6.42 24.99 -10.08
C PRO A 153 5.29 25.98 -9.82
N ALA A 154 5.03 26.29 -8.55
CA ALA A 154 4.06 27.31 -8.15
C ALA A 154 4.49 28.71 -8.61
N GLU A 155 3.55 29.66 -8.62
CA GLU A 155 3.80 31.04 -9.09
C GLU A 155 4.89 31.76 -8.30
N ASP A 156 5.03 31.46 -7.01
CA ASP A 156 6.01 32.03 -6.09
C ASP A 156 7.35 31.26 -6.05
N PHE A 157 7.55 30.32 -6.98
CA PHE A 157 8.79 29.56 -7.04
C PHE A 157 9.99 30.49 -7.33
N PRO A 158 11.04 30.49 -6.49
CA PRO A 158 12.12 31.47 -6.55
C PRO A 158 13.15 31.13 -7.63
N PHE A 159 12.76 31.32 -8.90
CA PHE A 159 13.62 31.04 -10.05
C PHE A 159 14.94 31.82 -10.02
N GLU A 160 14.98 32.99 -9.39
CA GLU A 160 16.20 33.79 -9.23
C GLU A 160 17.29 33.10 -8.40
N LYS A 161 16.94 32.07 -7.60
CA LYS A 161 17.87 31.33 -6.76
C LYS A 161 18.50 30.12 -7.44
N ILE A 162 18.02 29.74 -8.63
CA ILE A 162 18.51 28.54 -9.32
C ILE A 162 19.21 28.88 -10.63
N MET A 163 20.19 28.05 -10.97
CA MET A 163 20.85 28.14 -12.28
C MET A 163 19.82 27.95 -13.40
N ASN A 164 19.95 28.78 -14.44
CA ASN A 164 19.02 28.87 -15.59
C ASN A 164 17.63 29.43 -15.27
N GLY A 165 17.33 29.76 -14.01
CA GLY A 165 16.08 30.40 -13.59
C GLY A 165 14.84 29.79 -14.26
N LYS A 166 14.03 30.65 -14.90
CA LYS A 166 12.80 30.23 -15.59
C LYS A 166 13.03 29.23 -16.74
N ASN A 167 14.25 29.11 -17.26
CA ASN A 167 14.64 28.16 -18.30
C ASN A 167 15.14 26.81 -17.74
N TYR A 168 15.05 26.60 -16.43
CA TYR A 168 15.42 25.32 -15.81
C TYR A 168 14.62 24.17 -16.43
N GLN A 169 15.34 23.15 -16.90
CA GLN A 169 14.76 22.00 -17.57
C GLN A 169 14.35 20.96 -16.53
N TRP A 170 13.08 20.99 -16.15
CA TRP A 170 12.49 20.01 -15.25
C TRP A 170 12.48 18.63 -15.89
N ARG A 171 12.97 17.63 -15.15
CA ARG A 171 12.91 16.24 -15.60
C ARG A 171 11.46 15.73 -15.50
N ASN A 172 10.86 15.39 -16.63
CA ASN A 172 9.61 14.64 -16.68
C ASN A 172 9.80 13.28 -16.00
N ARG A 173 8.78 12.83 -15.28
CA ARG A 173 8.73 11.49 -14.68
C ARG A 173 7.61 10.71 -15.35
N ALA A 174 7.67 9.40 -15.22
CA ALA A 174 6.64 8.51 -15.70
C ALA A 174 6.34 7.49 -14.60
N LEU A 175 5.05 7.24 -14.36
CA LEU A 175 4.57 6.23 -13.42
C LEU A 175 3.94 5.08 -14.21
N GLU A 176 4.31 3.84 -13.85
CA GLU A 176 3.71 2.64 -14.42
C GLU A 176 2.46 2.25 -13.64
N GLU A 177 1.26 2.49 -14.18
CA GLU A 177 0.03 2.03 -13.56
C GLU A 177 -0.34 0.62 -14.05
N TYR A 178 -0.74 -0.22 -13.11
CA TYR A 178 -1.10 -1.61 -13.34
C TYR A 178 -2.60 -1.80 -13.14
N PHE A 179 -3.23 -2.65 -13.94
CA PHE A 179 -4.64 -2.96 -13.84
C PHE A 179 -4.85 -4.47 -13.85
N TYR A 180 -5.52 -4.98 -12.80
CA TYR A 180 -6.00 -6.35 -12.72
C TYR A 180 -7.50 -6.34 -12.90
N ASP A 181 -7.96 -6.83 -14.03
CA ASP A 181 -9.39 -6.96 -14.34
C ASP A 181 -9.86 -8.37 -13.99
N TYR A 182 -10.78 -8.47 -13.03
CA TYR A 182 -11.36 -9.72 -12.56
C TYR A 182 -12.88 -9.58 -12.43
N ASP A 183 -13.62 -10.33 -13.25
CA ASP A 183 -15.06 -10.20 -13.42
C ASP A 183 -15.50 -8.76 -13.72
N THR A 184 -16.06 -8.08 -12.72
CA THR A 184 -16.55 -6.69 -12.80
C THR A 184 -15.67 -5.71 -12.03
N TYR A 185 -14.56 -6.19 -11.47
CA TYR A 185 -13.66 -5.44 -10.61
C TYR A 185 -12.36 -5.12 -11.35
N THR A 186 -11.95 -3.86 -11.28
CA THR A 186 -10.64 -3.41 -11.76
C THR A 186 -9.82 -2.91 -10.57
N ILE A 187 -8.78 -3.65 -10.21
CA ILE A 187 -7.81 -3.22 -9.20
C ILE A 187 -6.73 -2.42 -9.91
N TRP A 188 -6.53 -1.18 -9.47
CA TRP A 188 -5.56 -0.26 -10.09
C TRP A 188 -4.84 0.60 -9.04
N GLY A 189 -3.94 1.48 -9.48
CA GLY A 189 -3.29 2.45 -8.61
C GLY A 189 -2.35 1.80 -7.59
N LEU A 190 -2.31 2.39 -6.40
CA LEU A 190 -1.46 1.95 -5.29
C LEU A 190 -1.75 0.49 -4.89
N THR A 191 -3.02 0.08 -4.88
CA THR A 191 -3.43 -1.29 -4.55
C THR A 191 -2.87 -2.28 -5.57
N ALA A 192 -2.98 -2.00 -6.87
CA ALA A 192 -2.42 -2.88 -7.90
C ALA A 192 -0.89 -2.98 -7.83
N ARG A 193 -0.19 -1.90 -7.46
CA ARG A 193 1.27 -1.91 -7.30
C ARG A 193 1.71 -2.77 -6.12
N ILE A 194 1.04 -2.66 -4.98
CA ILE A 194 1.32 -3.50 -3.80
C ILE A 194 0.98 -4.96 -4.11
N LEU A 195 -0.18 -5.21 -4.73
CA LEU A 195 -0.59 -6.55 -5.17
C LEU A 195 0.44 -7.17 -6.11
N LYS A 196 0.89 -6.43 -7.12
CA LYS A 196 1.92 -6.91 -8.05
C LYS A 196 3.19 -7.32 -7.31
N HIS A 197 3.66 -6.49 -6.38
CA HIS A 197 4.87 -6.80 -5.62
C HIS A 197 4.68 -8.04 -4.73
N PHE A 198 3.54 -8.17 -4.06
CA PHE A 198 3.18 -9.36 -3.29
C PHE A 198 3.20 -10.64 -4.14
N ILE A 199 2.59 -10.59 -5.34
CA ILE A 199 2.57 -11.72 -6.28
C ILE A 199 3.98 -12.07 -6.79
N GLU A 200 4.84 -11.07 -7.02
CA GLU A 200 6.23 -11.29 -7.43
C GLU A 200 7.08 -11.96 -6.36
N ILE A 201 6.86 -11.64 -5.07
CA ILE A 201 7.50 -12.32 -3.94
C ILE A 201 7.16 -13.80 -3.97
N ILE A 202 5.87 -14.15 -4.08
CA ILE A 202 5.42 -15.55 -4.15
C ILE A 202 5.98 -16.26 -5.38
N LYS A 203 6.03 -15.59 -6.54
CA LYS A 203 6.57 -16.18 -7.78
C LYS A 203 8.06 -16.47 -7.70
N THR A 204 8.83 -15.60 -7.05
CA THR A 204 10.28 -15.78 -6.91
C THR A 204 10.60 -16.99 -6.02
N GLU A 205 9.72 -17.31 -5.08
CA GLU A 205 9.81 -18.55 -4.30
C GLU A 205 9.21 -19.78 -4.99
N LYS A 206 8.48 -19.66 -6.11
CA LYS A 206 8.02 -20.84 -6.87
C LYS A 206 9.17 -21.60 -7.55
N ASP A 207 10.32 -20.98 -7.74
CA ASP A 207 11.57 -21.69 -8.08
C ASP A 207 12.12 -22.52 -6.89
N GLY A 208 11.47 -22.44 -5.72
CA GLY A 208 11.72 -23.22 -4.51
C GLY A 208 10.44 -23.60 -3.76
N ASN A 209 9.66 -24.56 -4.29
CA ASN A 209 8.61 -25.32 -3.57
C ASN A 209 7.52 -24.50 -2.83
N PHE A 210 6.46 -24.10 -3.54
CA PHE A 210 5.12 -23.95 -2.95
C PHE A 210 4.23 -25.11 -3.41
N PRO A 211 3.58 -25.86 -2.49
CA PRO A 211 2.58 -26.85 -2.87
C PRO A 211 1.26 -26.12 -3.11
N PHE A 212 1.02 -25.73 -4.37
CA PHE A 212 -0.35 -25.50 -4.86
C PHE A 212 -0.75 -26.73 -5.67
#